data_AF-A0A954GQC2-F1
#
_entry.id   AF-A0A954GQC2-F1
#
_cell.length_a   1.000
_cell.length_b   1.000
_cell.length_c   1.000
_cell.angle_alpha   90.00
_cell.angle_beta   90.00
_cell.angle_gamma   90.00
#
_symmetry.space_group_name_H-M   'P 1'
#
loop_
_entity.id
_entity.type
_entity.pdbx_description
1 polymer ?
#
loop_
_entity_poly.entity_id
_entity_poly.type
_entity_poly.pdbx_seq_one_letter_code
_entity_poly.pdbx_strand_id
1 'polypeptide(L)'
;RGLCPITPRSFRPLTKLNEDSAAIFVLNNSPWNSVGDVESAVQNANQPLKASGTAAGGIWHLALAGWLSSRNLPTENVTWISINGSAPSLQELMAGGVDVVCCSIPEAQSLLDAGEIRCLGVMSDERCPAAPGVPTFKEQGVEWSMGGWRGLMYPKGVPEDRVEVMQSALTKITRSDEFKEFMANAGFNVSVIQGEEFGEFLDTADEDFGRILNQPGMQQQQKAPVSRYFVPEILSTLGLLIGLLGFVLSRRVRAPVVEGEPVATQSESESPTDARLVVGFIVAILLFLLACQTVGYVIAGAIMLLAMLLMLKTRVGWAMLIVVVAVPGLYQLFAGVLGVPLPWGWLGW
;
A
#
# COMPACT_ATOMS: atom_id res chain seq x y z
N ARG A 1 -4.42 -11.01 -13.01
CA ARG A 1 -3.20 -10.19 -13.22
C ARG A 1 -3.26 -9.01 -12.25
N GLY A 2 -2.12 -8.54 -11.74
CA GLY A 2 -2.03 -7.66 -10.56
C GLY A 2 -2.77 -6.32 -10.62
N LEU A 3 -2.61 -5.51 -9.57
CA LEU A 3 -3.38 -4.27 -9.37
C LEU A 3 -2.94 -3.10 -10.28
N CYS A 4 -1.86 -3.26 -11.06
CA CYS A 4 -1.27 -2.22 -11.89
C CYS A 4 -1.43 -2.56 -13.39
N PRO A 5 -1.69 -1.57 -14.28
CA PRO A 5 -1.76 -1.81 -15.72
C PRO A 5 -0.38 -2.06 -16.38
N ILE A 6 0.70 -2.05 -15.60
CA ILE A 6 2.06 -2.30 -16.06
C ILE A 6 2.30 -3.81 -16.19
N THR A 7 2.90 -4.24 -17.31
CA THR A 7 3.30 -5.63 -17.56
C THR A 7 4.78 -5.69 -17.89
N PRO A 8 5.44 -6.87 -17.87
CA PRO A 8 6.80 -7.02 -18.39
C PRO A 8 6.99 -6.39 -19.77
N ARG A 9 5.98 -6.55 -20.62
CA ARG A 9 5.93 -6.02 -22.00
C ARG A 9 5.79 -4.52 -22.06
N SER A 10 5.63 -3.80 -20.95
CA SER A 10 5.68 -2.33 -20.92
C SER A 10 7.12 -1.79 -20.98
N PHE A 11 8.11 -2.64 -20.74
CA PHE A 11 9.52 -2.29 -20.73
C PHE A 11 10.34 -3.18 -21.67
N ARG A 12 11.60 -2.79 -21.88
CA ARG A 12 12.62 -3.61 -22.51
C ARG A 12 13.51 -4.21 -21.42
N PRO A 13 13.54 -5.55 -21.26
CA PRO A 13 14.40 -6.22 -20.29
C PRO A 13 15.88 -5.96 -20.58
N LEU A 14 16.69 -5.83 -19.54
CA LEU A 14 18.14 -5.63 -19.67
C LEU A 14 18.91 -6.75 -18.96
N THR A 15 18.83 -6.79 -17.64
CA THR A 15 19.58 -7.77 -16.85
C THR A 15 18.91 -7.98 -15.49
N LYS A 16 18.60 -9.24 -15.17
CA LYS A 16 18.39 -9.71 -13.79
C LYS A 16 19.75 -9.79 -13.10
N LEU A 17 19.82 -9.31 -11.87
CA LEU A 17 21.06 -9.24 -11.10
C LEU A 17 21.12 -10.31 -10.03
N ASN A 18 19.99 -10.56 -9.38
CA ASN A 18 19.93 -11.39 -8.19
C ASN A 18 18.55 -12.00 -8.00
N GLU A 19 18.50 -13.09 -7.23
CA GLU A 19 17.28 -13.76 -6.83
C GLU A 19 17.45 -14.38 -5.45
N ASP A 20 16.67 -13.90 -4.48
CA ASP A 20 16.71 -14.38 -3.11
C ASP A 20 15.43 -15.15 -2.82
N SER A 21 15.59 -16.41 -2.43
CA SER A 21 14.48 -17.28 -2.07
C SER A 21 13.79 -16.80 -0.81
N ALA A 22 12.46 -16.91 -0.80
CA ALA A 22 11.65 -16.65 0.37
C ALA A 22 11.94 -17.70 1.45
N ALA A 23 11.81 -17.31 2.70
CA ALA A 23 11.99 -18.20 3.84
C ALA A 23 11.00 -17.83 4.95
N ILE A 24 10.72 -18.80 5.81
CA ILE A 24 9.76 -18.66 6.91
C ILE A 24 10.50 -18.46 8.22
N PHE A 25 10.16 -17.38 8.91
CA PHE A 25 10.76 -16.98 10.18
C PHE A 25 9.70 -16.93 11.29
N VAL A 26 10.12 -17.34 12.47
CA VAL A 26 9.32 -17.34 13.69
C VAL A 26 10.20 -16.88 14.85
N LEU A 27 9.60 -16.47 15.97
CA LEU A 27 10.37 -16.22 17.19
C LEU A 27 11.16 -17.46 17.60
N ASN A 28 12.36 -17.28 18.16
CA ASN A 28 13.18 -18.42 18.56
C ASN A 28 12.52 -19.25 19.69
N ASN A 29 11.68 -18.64 20.53
CA ASN A 29 10.88 -19.35 21.53
C ASN A 29 9.55 -19.91 21.00
N SER A 30 9.29 -19.83 19.69
CA SER A 30 8.10 -20.39 19.06
C SER A 30 8.04 -21.92 19.26
N PRO A 31 6.83 -22.49 19.43
CA PRO A 31 6.66 -23.94 19.46
C PRO A 31 7.00 -24.64 18.14
N TRP A 32 7.15 -23.89 17.04
CA TRP A 32 7.41 -24.44 15.71
C TRP A 32 8.91 -24.60 15.45
N ASN A 33 9.32 -25.79 15.00
CA ASN A 33 10.71 -26.14 14.70
C ASN A 33 10.90 -26.51 13.22
N SER A 34 9.81 -26.71 12.49
CA SER A 34 9.81 -27.07 11.08
C SER A 34 8.68 -26.38 10.33
N VAL A 35 8.78 -26.39 9.00
CA VAL A 35 7.70 -25.93 8.11
C VAL A 35 6.43 -26.75 8.35
N GLY A 36 6.56 -28.06 8.58
CA GLY A 36 5.44 -28.96 8.88
C GLY A 36 4.70 -28.64 10.18
N ASP A 37 5.38 -28.06 11.18
CA ASP A 37 4.72 -27.58 12.40
C ASP A 37 3.80 -26.41 12.11
N VAL A 38 4.21 -25.49 11.22
CA VAL A 38 3.38 -24.38 10.76
C VAL A 38 2.21 -24.91 9.93
N GLU A 39 2.43 -25.86 9.01
CA GLU A 39 1.33 -26.50 8.27
C GLU A 39 0.29 -27.12 9.20
N SER A 40 0.76 -27.84 10.23
CA SER A 40 -0.09 -28.45 11.25
C SER A 40 -0.84 -27.41 12.07
N ALA A 41 -0.19 -26.28 12.40
CA ALA A 41 -0.83 -25.19 13.10
C ALA A 41 -1.91 -24.51 12.26
N VAL A 42 -1.66 -24.29 10.96
CA VAL A 42 -2.66 -23.76 10.02
C VAL A 42 -3.83 -24.72 9.85
N GLN A 43 -3.57 -26.02 9.72
CA GLN A 43 -4.61 -27.04 9.54
C GLN A 43 -5.57 -27.12 10.74
N ASN A 44 -5.04 -26.95 11.96
CA ASN A 44 -5.78 -27.11 13.22
C ASN A 44 -6.11 -25.77 13.90
N ALA A 45 -5.97 -24.65 13.17
CA ALA A 45 -6.11 -23.33 13.76
C ALA A 45 -7.54 -23.07 14.23
N ASN A 46 -7.72 -22.83 15.54
CA ASN A 46 -8.98 -22.29 16.06
C ASN A 46 -9.09 -20.77 15.83
N GLN A 47 -7.95 -20.11 15.67
CA GLN A 47 -7.83 -18.70 15.30
C GLN A 47 -6.79 -18.56 14.20
N PRO A 48 -7.00 -17.69 13.20
CA PRO A 48 -6.03 -17.52 12.13
C PRO A 48 -4.66 -17.09 12.66
N LEU A 49 -3.60 -17.73 12.15
CA LEU A 49 -2.23 -17.29 12.37
C LEU A 49 -2.02 -15.95 11.68
N LYS A 50 -1.20 -15.08 12.27
CA LYS A 50 -0.85 -13.79 11.68
C LYS A 50 0.49 -13.91 10.98
N ALA A 51 0.50 -13.66 9.67
CA ALA A 51 1.71 -13.66 8.86
C ALA A 51 2.00 -12.27 8.31
N SER A 52 3.27 -11.93 8.12
CA SER A 52 3.69 -10.68 7.48
C SER A 52 5.02 -10.81 6.72
N GLY A 53 5.55 -9.71 6.22
CA GLY A 53 6.80 -9.66 5.46
C GLY A 53 6.85 -8.52 4.45
N THR A 54 5.71 -8.19 3.86
CA THR A 54 5.58 -7.09 2.91
C THR A 54 4.12 -6.67 2.78
N ALA A 55 3.86 -5.65 1.97
CA ALA A 55 2.51 -5.19 1.69
C ALA A 55 1.68 -6.32 1.06
N ALA A 56 0.36 -6.29 1.26
CA ALA A 56 -0.53 -7.28 0.64
C ALA A 56 -0.34 -7.31 -0.89
N GLY A 57 -0.14 -8.52 -1.45
CA GLY A 57 0.11 -8.72 -2.88
C GLY A 57 1.58 -8.56 -3.28
N GLY A 58 2.48 -8.20 -2.35
CA GLY A 58 3.92 -8.22 -2.57
C GLY A 58 4.48 -9.65 -2.59
N ILE A 59 5.73 -9.78 -3.03
CA ILE A 59 6.36 -11.08 -3.33
C ILE A 59 6.36 -12.05 -2.15
N TRP A 60 6.60 -11.59 -0.92
CA TRP A 60 6.60 -12.46 0.25
C TRP A 60 5.20 -12.94 0.64
N HIS A 61 4.17 -12.13 0.35
CA HIS A 61 2.80 -12.57 0.51
C HIS A 61 2.47 -13.66 -0.52
N LEU A 62 2.87 -13.47 -1.79
CA LEU A 62 2.66 -14.48 -2.83
C LEU A 62 3.39 -15.79 -2.54
N ALA A 63 4.61 -15.72 -2.02
CA ALA A 63 5.39 -16.89 -1.65
C ALA A 63 4.68 -17.73 -0.57
N LEU A 64 4.15 -17.07 0.46
CA LEU A 64 3.39 -17.74 1.51
C LEU A 64 2.04 -18.26 1.00
N ALA A 65 1.27 -17.46 0.27
CA ALA A 65 -0.04 -17.86 -0.24
C ALA A 65 0.05 -19.01 -1.25
N GLY A 66 1.07 -18.99 -2.10
CA GLY A 66 1.34 -20.06 -3.06
C GLY A 66 1.78 -21.35 -2.38
N TRP A 67 2.61 -21.26 -1.32
CA TRP A 67 2.95 -22.43 -0.49
C TRP A 67 1.70 -23.04 0.14
N LEU A 68 0.89 -22.26 0.86
CA LEU A 68 -0.33 -22.76 1.51
C LEU A 68 -1.26 -23.43 0.50
N SER A 69 -1.44 -22.81 -0.67
CA SER A 69 -2.26 -23.34 -1.75
C SER A 69 -1.69 -24.61 -2.36
N SER A 70 -0.37 -24.71 -2.55
CA SER A 70 0.29 -25.93 -3.07
C SER A 70 0.07 -27.14 -2.18
N ARG A 71 -0.16 -26.91 -0.88
CA ARG A 71 -0.39 -27.92 0.15
C ARG A 71 -1.87 -28.11 0.47
N ASN A 72 -2.78 -27.42 -0.24
CA ASN A 72 -4.21 -27.38 0.05
C ASN A 72 -4.54 -27.02 1.51
N LEU A 73 -3.71 -26.18 2.13
CA LEU A 73 -3.96 -25.70 3.48
C LEU A 73 -5.07 -24.64 3.48
N PRO A 74 -5.88 -24.57 4.55
CA PRO A 74 -6.95 -23.58 4.67
C PRO A 74 -6.36 -22.17 4.77
N THR A 75 -6.31 -21.45 3.64
CA THR A 75 -5.72 -20.11 3.55
C THR A 75 -6.40 -19.07 4.46
N GLU A 76 -7.67 -19.30 4.79
CA GLU A 76 -8.46 -18.51 5.76
C GLU A 76 -7.93 -18.60 7.19
N ASN A 77 -7.18 -19.67 7.51
CA ASN A 77 -6.51 -19.84 8.80
C ASN A 77 -5.18 -19.08 8.88
N VAL A 78 -4.85 -18.28 7.86
CA VAL A 78 -3.72 -17.34 7.89
C VAL A 78 -4.19 -15.95 7.48
N THR A 79 -4.03 -14.99 8.38
CA THR A 79 -4.28 -13.58 8.14
C THR A 79 -2.98 -12.88 7.76
N TRP A 80 -2.92 -12.31 6.56
CA TRP A 80 -1.79 -11.48 6.15
C TRP A 80 -1.90 -10.06 6.73
N ILE A 81 -1.00 -9.71 7.63
CA ILE A 81 -0.85 -8.37 8.19
C ILE A 81 0.04 -7.57 7.24
N SER A 82 -0.56 -6.67 6.47
CA SER A 82 0.13 -5.89 5.45
C SER A 82 1.02 -4.81 6.06
N ILE A 83 2.32 -5.08 6.13
CA ILE A 83 3.35 -4.14 6.61
C ILE A 83 4.31 -3.83 5.47
N ASN A 84 4.70 -2.57 5.29
CA ASN A 84 5.54 -2.14 4.17
C ASN A 84 7.03 -2.51 4.37
N GLY A 85 7.34 -3.80 4.18
CA GLY A 85 8.71 -4.31 4.12
C GLY A 85 9.06 -5.30 5.24
N SER A 86 10.14 -6.03 5.03
CA SER A 86 10.55 -7.15 5.90
C SER A 86 11.06 -6.66 7.26
N ALA A 87 11.87 -5.59 7.29
CA ALA A 87 12.41 -5.05 8.54
C ALA A 87 11.32 -4.66 9.56
N PRO A 88 10.30 -3.85 9.23
CA PRO A 88 9.21 -3.58 10.17
C PRO A 88 8.34 -4.81 10.47
N SER A 89 8.21 -5.76 9.52
CA SER A 89 7.49 -7.02 9.78
C SER A 89 8.21 -7.89 10.82
N LEU A 90 9.54 -7.93 10.77
CA LEU A 90 10.38 -8.61 11.75
C LEU A 90 10.35 -7.92 13.12
N GLN A 91 10.25 -6.59 13.15
CA GLN A 91 10.02 -5.87 14.42
C GLN A 91 8.67 -6.25 15.03
N GLU A 92 7.62 -6.37 14.22
CA GLU A 92 6.31 -6.82 14.69
C GLU A 92 6.34 -8.27 15.18
N LEU A 93 7.14 -9.15 14.53
CA LEU A 93 7.38 -10.50 15.01
C LEU A 93 8.03 -10.49 16.40
N MET A 94 9.07 -9.68 16.58
CA MET A 94 9.73 -9.48 17.88
C MET A 94 8.78 -8.93 18.96
N ALA A 95 7.81 -8.10 18.57
CA ALA A 95 6.78 -7.59 19.46
C ALA A 95 5.63 -8.59 19.74
N GLY A 96 5.62 -9.74 19.06
CA GLY A 96 4.53 -10.73 19.15
C GLY A 96 3.23 -10.30 18.46
N GLY A 97 3.29 -9.31 17.57
CA GLY A 97 2.14 -8.85 16.81
C GLY A 97 1.80 -9.75 15.62
N VAL A 98 2.79 -10.48 15.10
CA VAL A 98 2.65 -11.53 14.07
C VAL A 98 3.34 -12.81 14.53
N ASP A 99 2.85 -13.96 14.06
CA ASP A 99 3.37 -15.28 14.43
C ASP A 99 4.46 -15.76 13.46
N VAL A 100 4.34 -15.36 12.20
CA VAL A 100 5.21 -15.78 11.10
C VAL A 100 5.61 -14.58 10.25
N VAL A 101 6.88 -14.52 9.84
CA VAL A 101 7.34 -13.58 8.80
C VAL A 101 7.88 -14.36 7.62
N CYS A 102 7.42 -14.03 6.43
CA CYS A 102 7.97 -14.49 5.16
C CYS A 102 8.87 -13.38 4.60
N CYS A 103 10.15 -13.64 4.41
CA CYS A 103 11.08 -12.72 3.77
C CYS A 103 12.33 -13.47 3.29
N SER A 104 13.33 -12.78 2.73
CA SER A 104 14.61 -13.40 2.40
C SER A 104 15.55 -13.48 3.62
N ILE A 105 16.47 -14.45 3.63
CA ILE A 105 17.45 -14.61 4.71
C ILE A 105 18.29 -13.34 4.96
N PRO A 106 18.81 -12.64 3.93
CA PRO A 106 19.54 -11.39 4.13
C PRO A 106 18.78 -10.31 4.91
N GLU A 107 17.46 -10.23 4.71
CA GLU A 107 16.62 -9.26 5.40
C GLU A 107 16.43 -9.58 6.89
N ALA A 108 16.61 -10.85 7.26
CA ALA A 108 16.44 -11.37 8.62
C ALA A 108 17.78 -11.67 9.33
N GLN A 109 18.91 -11.53 8.62
CA GLN A 109 20.23 -12.01 9.06
C GLN A 109 20.62 -11.48 10.45
N SER A 110 20.46 -10.18 10.69
CA SER A 110 20.84 -9.58 11.98
C SER A 110 20.10 -10.18 13.19
N LEU A 111 18.84 -10.59 13.01
CA LEU A 111 18.04 -11.21 14.07
C LEU A 111 18.30 -12.71 14.19
N LEU A 112 18.62 -13.37 13.07
CA LEU A 112 19.07 -14.77 13.07
C LEU A 112 20.40 -14.90 13.82
N ASP A 113 21.37 -14.03 13.54
CA ASP A 113 22.68 -14.03 14.19
C ASP A 113 22.58 -13.72 15.68
N ALA A 114 21.62 -12.88 16.07
CA ALA A 114 21.30 -12.60 17.47
C ALA A 114 20.58 -13.75 18.19
N GLY A 115 20.09 -14.77 17.46
CA GLY A 115 19.35 -15.89 18.02
C GLY A 115 17.93 -15.52 18.50
N GLU A 116 17.41 -14.39 18.05
CA GLU A 116 16.10 -13.86 18.43
C GLU A 116 14.96 -14.53 17.63
N ILE A 117 15.27 -14.93 16.40
CA ILE A 117 14.34 -15.62 15.50
C ILE A 117 14.95 -16.92 14.99
N ARG A 118 14.08 -17.80 14.47
CA ARG A 118 14.45 -19.05 13.82
C ARG A 118 13.93 -19.05 12.39
N CYS A 119 14.77 -19.47 11.44
CA CYS A 119 14.35 -19.78 10.09
C CYS A 119 13.94 -21.26 10.00
N LEU A 120 12.69 -21.54 9.64
CA LEU A 120 12.14 -22.90 9.56
C LEU A 120 12.42 -23.58 8.23
N GLY A 121 12.60 -22.79 7.17
CA GLY A 121 13.02 -23.30 5.89
C GLY A 121 13.02 -22.25 4.79
N VAL A 122 13.77 -22.54 3.74
CA VAL A 122 13.89 -21.73 2.53
C VAL A 122 13.14 -22.37 1.36
N MET A 123 12.41 -21.56 0.60
CA MET A 123 11.62 -21.94 -0.57
C MET A 123 12.51 -21.98 -1.83
N SER A 124 13.48 -22.91 -1.82
CA SER A 124 14.44 -23.14 -2.91
C SER A 124 14.76 -24.62 -3.06
N ASP A 125 15.31 -25.00 -4.22
CA ASP A 125 15.78 -26.37 -4.46
C ASP A 125 17.03 -26.72 -3.65
N GLU A 126 17.88 -25.74 -3.37
CA GLU A 126 19.14 -25.89 -2.65
C GLU A 126 19.17 -25.00 -1.41
N ARG A 127 19.92 -25.40 -0.39
CA ARG A 127 20.08 -24.60 0.83
C ARG A 127 20.81 -23.29 0.53
N CYS A 128 20.45 -22.24 1.26
CA CYS A 128 21.13 -20.96 1.15
C CYS A 128 22.57 -21.06 1.67
N PRO A 129 23.61 -20.70 0.89
CA PRO A 129 24.99 -20.74 1.34
C PRO A 129 25.28 -19.86 2.57
N ALA A 130 24.53 -18.76 2.74
CA ALA A 130 24.63 -17.88 3.91
C ALA A 130 24.06 -18.51 5.19
N ALA A 131 23.20 -19.54 5.07
CA ALA A 131 22.60 -20.24 6.20
C ALA A 131 22.48 -21.75 5.93
N PRO A 132 23.61 -22.49 5.85
CA PRO A 132 23.63 -23.89 5.44
C PRO A 132 22.90 -24.83 6.43
N GLY A 133 22.70 -24.38 7.67
CA GLY A 133 21.93 -25.10 8.69
C GLY A 133 20.42 -25.05 8.46
N VAL A 134 19.92 -24.12 7.65
CA VAL A 134 18.50 -23.99 7.34
C VAL A 134 18.11 -24.98 6.25
N PRO A 135 17.15 -25.89 6.49
CA PRO A 135 16.68 -26.82 5.48
C PRO A 135 15.86 -26.09 4.40
N THR A 136 15.82 -26.67 3.21
CA THR A 136 14.85 -26.28 2.18
C THR A 136 13.45 -26.80 2.53
N PHE A 137 12.44 -26.27 1.86
CA PHE A 137 11.08 -26.82 1.87
C PHE A 137 11.05 -28.23 1.28
N LYS A 138 11.83 -28.45 0.23
CA LYS A 138 11.94 -29.74 -0.47
C LYS A 138 12.46 -30.85 0.44
N GLU A 139 13.51 -30.58 1.22
CA GLU A 139 14.04 -31.51 2.23
C GLU A 139 13.02 -31.87 3.32
N GLN A 140 12.01 -31.01 3.51
CA GLN A 140 10.90 -31.22 4.45
C GLN A 140 9.65 -31.82 3.78
N GLY A 141 9.74 -32.23 2.51
CA GLY A 141 8.63 -32.86 1.77
C GLY A 141 7.61 -31.87 1.20
N VAL A 142 7.99 -30.60 1.05
CA VAL A 142 7.15 -29.55 0.47
C VAL A 142 7.74 -29.12 -0.87
N GLU A 143 7.06 -29.49 -1.96
CA GLU A 143 7.42 -29.09 -3.33
C GLU A 143 6.91 -27.68 -3.62
N TRP A 144 7.62 -26.68 -3.09
CA TRP A 144 7.34 -25.27 -3.34
C TRP A 144 8.62 -24.45 -3.32
N SER A 145 8.77 -23.59 -4.33
CA SER A 145 9.90 -22.67 -4.49
C SER A 145 9.39 -21.32 -4.96
N MET A 146 9.87 -20.25 -4.33
CA MET A 146 9.59 -18.88 -4.76
C MET A 146 10.63 -17.94 -4.18
N GLY A 147 11.04 -16.95 -4.97
CA GLY A 147 12.00 -15.93 -4.56
C GLY A 147 11.66 -14.55 -5.10
N GLY A 148 12.25 -13.54 -4.47
CA GLY A 148 12.28 -12.18 -4.98
C GLY A 148 13.51 -11.97 -5.83
N TRP A 149 13.34 -11.40 -7.01
CA TRP A 149 14.44 -11.06 -7.90
C TRP A 149 14.50 -9.56 -8.15
N ARG A 150 15.71 -9.07 -8.49
CA ARG A 150 15.92 -7.67 -8.88
C ARG A 150 16.57 -7.65 -10.25
N GLY A 151 16.12 -6.71 -11.07
CA GLY A 151 16.64 -6.52 -12.42
C GLY A 151 16.43 -5.11 -12.90
N LEU A 152 17.15 -4.77 -13.97
CA LEU A 152 17.10 -3.50 -14.64
C LEU A 152 16.37 -3.65 -15.98
N MET A 153 15.60 -2.62 -16.33
CA MET A 153 14.82 -2.54 -17.56
C MET A 153 14.83 -1.10 -18.08
N TYR A 154 14.53 -0.94 -19.38
CA TYR A 154 14.34 0.36 -19.99
C TYR A 154 12.89 0.63 -20.36
N PRO A 155 12.44 1.91 -20.35
CA PRO A 155 11.25 2.30 -21.08
C PRO A 155 11.35 1.91 -22.55
N LYS A 156 10.20 1.66 -23.20
CA LYS A 156 10.17 1.48 -24.65
C LYS A 156 10.66 2.74 -25.37
N GLY A 157 11.30 2.56 -26.52
CA GLY A 157 11.75 3.65 -27.39
C GLY A 157 13.13 4.23 -27.04
N VAL A 158 13.84 3.66 -26.08
CA VAL A 158 15.25 4.01 -25.85
C VAL A 158 16.11 3.56 -27.06
N PRO A 159 16.95 4.44 -27.63
CA PRO A 159 17.85 4.10 -28.74
C PRO A 159 18.79 2.93 -28.42
N GLU A 160 19.06 2.08 -29.43
CA GLU A 160 19.82 0.84 -29.29
C GLU A 160 21.25 1.07 -28.78
N ASP A 161 21.92 2.09 -29.30
CA ASP A 161 23.28 2.48 -28.91
C ASP A 161 23.39 2.75 -27.40
N ARG A 162 22.36 3.35 -26.79
CA ARG A 162 22.32 3.59 -25.34
C ARG A 162 22.07 2.31 -24.54
N VAL A 163 21.24 1.41 -25.06
CA VAL A 163 20.99 0.10 -24.44
C VAL A 163 22.28 -0.73 -24.45
N GLU A 164 23.01 -0.75 -25.56
CA GLU A 164 24.28 -1.48 -25.70
C GLU A 164 25.35 -1.01 -24.72
N VAL A 165 25.48 0.31 -24.52
CA VAL A 165 26.42 0.88 -23.53
C VAL A 165 26.12 0.34 -22.13
N MET A 166 24.85 0.33 -21.76
CA MET A 166 24.42 -0.08 -20.41
C MET A 166 24.48 -1.59 -20.23
N GLN A 167 24.12 -2.37 -21.25
CA GLN A 167 24.29 -3.82 -21.27
C GLN A 167 25.76 -4.21 -21.11
N SER A 168 26.65 -3.52 -21.82
CA SER A 168 28.09 -3.73 -21.74
C SER A 168 28.64 -3.39 -20.36
N ALA A 169 28.18 -2.28 -19.76
CA ALA A 169 28.57 -1.90 -18.40
C ALA A 169 28.10 -2.93 -17.36
N LEU A 170 26.84 -3.35 -17.42
CA LEU A 170 26.30 -4.34 -16.48
C LEU A 170 27.00 -5.69 -16.61
N THR A 171 27.33 -6.12 -17.82
CA THR A 171 28.09 -7.37 -18.03
C THR A 171 29.49 -7.30 -17.41
N LYS A 172 30.14 -6.13 -17.45
CA LYS A 172 31.43 -5.94 -16.75
C LYS A 172 31.25 -5.97 -15.23
N ILE A 173 30.23 -5.28 -14.72
CA ILE A 173 29.93 -5.22 -13.28
C ILE A 173 29.61 -6.61 -12.74
N THR A 174 28.67 -7.34 -13.35
CA THR A 174 28.23 -8.64 -12.83
C THR A 174 29.31 -9.71 -12.88
N ARG A 175 30.34 -9.53 -13.72
CA ARG A 175 31.52 -10.41 -13.81
C ARG A 175 32.66 -10.00 -12.87
N SER A 176 32.63 -8.78 -12.34
CA SER A 176 33.67 -8.25 -11.47
C SER A 176 33.65 -8.95 -10.11
N ASP A 177 34.82 -9.06 -9.49
CA ASP A 177 34.94 -9.70 -8.18
C ASP A 177 34.39 -8.78 -7.09
N GLU A 178 34.50 -7.46 -7.25
CA GLU A 178 33.90 -6.48 -6.34
C GLU A 178 32.37 -6.64 -6.25
N PHE A 179 31.70 -6.91 -7.37
CA PHE A 179 30.27 -7.17 -7.37
C PHE A 179 29.93 -8.49 -6.67
N LYS A 180 30.66 -9.57 -6.97
CA LYS A 180 30.42 -10.88 -6.32
C LYS A 180 30.67 -10.81 -4.82
N GLU A 181 31.74 -10.15 -4.39
CA GLU A 181 32.07 -9.92 -2.98
C GLU A 181 31.01 -9.06 -2.29
N PHE A 182 30.56 -7.98 -2.92
CA PHE A 182 29.48 -7.15 -2.38
C PHE A 182 28.21 -7.96 -2.16
N MET A 183 27.80 -8.74 -3.17
CA MET A 183 26.59 -9.57 -3.10
C MET A 183 26.72 -10.65 -2.03
N ALA A 184 27.86 -11.35 -1.96
CA ALA A 184 28.14 -12.36 -0.95
C ALA A 184 28.13 -11.78 0.47
N ASN A 185 28.78 -10.63 0.69
CA ASN A 185 28.81 -9.95 1.99
C ASN A 185 27.42 -9.47 2.42
N ALA A 186 26.57 -9.09 1.47
CA ALA A 186 25.18 -8.75 1.73
C ALA A 186 24.26 -9.98 1.84
N GLY A 187 24.77 -11.20 1.64
CA GLY A 187 24.01 -12.45 1.67
C GLY A 187 23.12 -12.68 0.44
N PHE A 188 23.22 -11.84 -0.59
CA PHE A 188 22.39 -11.97 -1.79
C PHE A 188 22.90 -13.06 -2.72
N ASN A 189 21.96 -13.78 -3.33
CA ASN A 189 22.30 -14.81 -4.30
C ASN A 189 22.35 -14.21 -5.72
N VAL A 190 23.51 -14.35 -6.36
CA VAL A 190 23.78 -13.82 -7.70
C VAL A 190 23.11 -14.70 -8.74
N SER A 191 22.19 -14.12 -9.51
CA SER A 191 21.44 -14.80 -10.57
C SER A 191 21.34 -13.85 -11.76
N VAL A 192 22.30 -13.97 -12.67
CA VAL A 192 22.46 -13.04 -13.79
C VAL A 192 21.85 -13.63 -15.05
N ILE A 193 20.75 -13.04 -15.49
CA ILE A 193 20.05 -13.38 -16.74
C ILE A 193 19.98 -12.11 -17.57
N GLN A 194 20.31 -12.17 -18.86
CA GLN A 194 20.45 -10.97 -19.69
C GLN A 194 19.63 -11.04 -20.98
N GLY A 195 19.26 -9.86 -21.49
CA GLY A 195 18.63 -9.73 -22.80
C GLY A 195 17.29 -10.46 -22.92
N GLU A 196 17.13 -11.23 -23.99
CA GLU A 196 15.89 -11.94 -24.32
C GLU A 196 15.50 -12.99 -23.27
N GLU A 197 16.48 -13.72 -22.73
CA GLU A 197 16.26 -14.70 -21.66
C GLU A 197 15.65 -14.04 -20.41
N PHE A 198 16.03 -12.80 -20.10
CA PHE A 198 15.39 -12.07 -19.01
C PHE A 198 13.94 -11.70 -19.37
N GLY A 199 13.65 -11.41 -20.64
CA GLY A 199 12.29 -11.21 -21.12
C GLY A 199 11.40 -12.45 -20.94
N GLU A 200 11.90 -13.63 -21.32
CA GLU A 200 11.20 -14.90 -21.12
C GLU A 200 10.93 -15.17 -19.64
N PHE A 201 11.95 -14.98 -18.80
CA PHE A 201 11.81 -15.11 -17.35
C PHE A 201 10.71 -14.21 -16.79
N LEU A 202 10.62 -12.96 -17.26
CA LEU A 202 9.58 -12.03 -16.79
C LEU A 202 8.17 -12.43 -17.22
N ASP A 203 8.01 -12.96 -18.43
CA ASP A 203 6.72 -13.46 -18.90
C ASP A 203 6.28 -14.67 -18.06
N THR A 204 7.18 -15.63 -17.78
CA THR A 204 6.90 -16.76 -16.88
C THR A 204 6.56 -16.29 -15.47
N ALA A 205 7.32 -15.34 -14.92
CA ALA A 205 7.06 -14.78 -13.59
C ALA A 205 5.69 -14.07 -13.51
N ASP A 206 5.29 -13.30 -14.52
CA ASP A 206 3.94 -12.67 -14.56
C ASP A 206 2.82 -13.71 -14.57
N GLU A 207 2.99 -14.81 -15.32
CA GLU A 207 2.02 -15.90 -15.36
C GLU A 207 1.91 -16.62 -14.02
N ASP A 208 3.03 -16.95 -13.40
CA ASP A 208 3.06 -17.64 -12.11
C ASP A 208 2.49 -16.78 -10.98
N PHE A 209 2.91 -15.52 -10.89
CA PHE A 209 2.33 -14.57 -9.93
C PHE A 209 0.84 -14.33 -10.21
N GLY A 210 0.45 -14.25 -11.48
CA GLY A 210 -0.94 -14.14 -11.90
C GLY A 210 -1.79 -15.32 -11.43
N ARG A 211 -1.26 -16.54 -11.48
CA ARG A 211 -1.93 -17.75 -11.00
C ARG A 211 -2.21 -17.67 -9.50
N ILE A 212 -1.21 -17.28 -8.70
CA ILE A 212 -1.34 -17.15 -7.23
C ILE A 212 -2.31 -16.04 -6.86
N LEU A 213 -2.18 -14.86 -7.47
CA LEU A 213 -3.07 -13.71 -7.22
C LEU A 213 -4.55 -14.01 -7.50
N ASN A 214 -4.83 -14.93 -8.42
CA ASN A 214 -6.18 -15.33 -8.78
C ASN A 214 -6.75 -16.45 -7.89
N GLN A 215 -5.99 -16.97 -6.93
CA GLN A 215 -6.49 -17.99 -6.00
C GLN A 215 -7.54 -17.40 -5.05
N PRO A 216 -8.53 -18.20 -4.61
CA PRO A 216 -9.61 -17.73 -3.73
C PRO A 216 -9.11 -17.02 -2.47
N GLY A 217 -8.10 -17.58 -1.79
CA GLY A 217 -7.53 -17.00 -0.56
C GLY A 217 -6.97 -15.59 -0.76
N MET A 218 -6.32 -15.33 -1.90
CA MET A 218 -5.79 -14.00 -2.24
C MET A 218 -6.88 -12.99 -2.60
N GLN A 219 -7.91 -13.43 -3.33
CA GLN A 219 -9.03 -12.56 -3.70
C GLN A 219 -9.93 -12.20 -2.50
N GLN A 220 -10.03 -13.11 -1.52
CA GLN A 220 -10.84 -12.89 -0.33
C GLN A 220 -10.18 -11.89 0.63
N GLN A 221 -8.86 -11.90 0.76
CA GLN A 221 -8.12 -10.89 1.54
C GLN A 221 -8.11 -9.49 0.88
N GLN A 222 -8.29 -9.38 -0.43
CA GLN A 222 -8.48 -8.07 -1.10
C GLN A 222 -9.86 -7.46 -0.85
N LYS A 223 -10.86 -8.27 -0.46
CA LYS A 223 -12.18 -7.79 -0.05
C LYS A 223 -12.14 -7.35 1.42
N ALA A 224 -11.45 -6.25 1.70
CA ALA A 224 -11.74 -5.53 2.95
C ALA A 224 -13.24 -5.16 2.94
N PRO A 225 -14.02 -5.49 4.00
CA PRO A 225 -15.48 -5.27 4.01
C PRO A 225 -15.87 -3.79 4.00
N VAL A 226 -14.87 -2.90 4.07
CA VAL A 226 -15.04 -1.47 4.18
C VAL A 226 -14.02 -0.83 3.25
N SER A 227 -14.51 -0.23 2.16
CA SER A 227 -13.70 0.60 1.26
C SER A 227 -12.81 1.54 2.08
N ARG A 228 -11.55 1.74 1.66
CA ARG A 228 -10.63 2.74 2.23
C ARG A 228 -11.24 4.16 2.25
N TYR A 229 -12.37 4.37 1.56
CA TYR A 229 -13.16 5.59 1.48
C TYR A 229 -14.48 5.57 2.26
N PHE A 230 -14.86 4.48 2.92
CA PHE A 230 -16.15 4.35 3.62
C PHE A 230 -16.33 5.37 4.75
N VAL A 231 -15.29 5.62 5.55
CA VAL A 231 -15.36 6.62 6.63
C VAL A 231 -15.42 8.05 6.08
N PRO A 232 -14.59 8.46 5.09
CA PRO A 232 -14.78 9.72 4.37
C PRO A 232 -16.17 9.87 3.73
N GLU A 233 -16.73 8.82 3.13
CA GLU A 233 -18.07 8.82 2.52
C GLU A 233 -19.17 9.01 3.58
N ILE A 234 -19.11 8.30 4.71
CA ILE A 234 -20.05 8.48 5.82
C ILE A 234 -19.97 9.90 6.38
N LEU A 235 -18.76 10.43 6.60
CA LEU A 235 -18.60 11.79 7.12
C LEU A 235 -19.12 12.84 6.14
N SER A 236 -18.89 12.66 4.84
CA SER A 236 -19.40 13.57 3.80
C SER A 236 -20.93 13.54 3.70
N THR A 237 -21.54 12.35 3.80
CA THR A 237 -23.00 12.17 3.74
C THR A 237 -23.69 12.67 5.02
N LEU A 238 -23.10 12.44 6.20
CA LEU A 238 -23.56 13.07 7.44
C LEU A 238 -23.45 14.59 7.39
N GLY A 239 -22.34 15.13 6.85
CA GLY A 239 -22.18 16.57 6.64
C GLY A 239 -23.28 17.16 5.74
N LEU A 240 -23.64 16.45 4.66
CA LEU A 240 -24.71 16.82 3.75
C LEU A 240 -26.08 16.81 4.44
N LEU A 241 -26.36 15.77 5.24
CA LEU A 241 -27.61 15.63 6.01
C LEU A 241 -27.74 16.70 7.09
N ILE A 242 -26.67 17.02 7.82
CA ILE A 242 -26.66 18.08 8.83
C ILE A 242 -26.86 19.45 8.18
N GLY A 243 -26.22 19.70 7.02
CA GLY A 243 -26.43 20.92 6.23
C GLY A 243 -27.87 21.08 5.74
N LEU A 244 -28.46 20.00 5.23
CA LEU A 244 -29.88 19.96 4.83
C LEU A 244 -30.83 20.16 6.02
N LEU A 245 -30.53 19.54 7.15
CA LEU A 245 -31.34 19.69 8.37
C LEU A 245 -31.27 21.12 8.90
N GLY A 246 -30.09 21.73 8.92
CA GLY A 246 -29.90 23.14 9.27
C GLY A 246 -30.68 24.08 8.34
N PHE A 247 -30.71 23.78 7.04
CA PHE A 247 -31.49 24.53 6.04
C PHE A 247 -33.02 24.37 6.23
N VAL A 248 -33.49 23.18 6.61
CA VAL A 248 -34.93 22.94 6.86
C VAL A 248 -35.37 23.57 8.18
N LEU A 249 -34.53 23.49 9.22
CA LEU A 249 -34.81 24.09 10.53
C LEU A 249 -34.80 25.62 10.47
N SER A 250 -33.91 26.23 9.68
CA SER A 250 -33.91 27.69 9.48
C SER A 250 -35.19 28.21 8.82
N ARG A 251 -35.87 27.37 8.01
CA ARG A 251 -37.18 27.69 7.42
C ARG A 251 -38.36 27.60 8.39
N ARG A 252 -38.26 26.83 9.49
CA ARG A 252 -39.37 26.63 10.44
C ARG A 252 -39.41 27.62 11.60
N VAL A 253 -38.39 28.46 11.80
CA VAL A 253 -38.31 29.40 12.94
C VAL A 253 -38.96 30.77 12.67
N ARG A 254 -39.59 31.00 11.51
CA ARG A 254 -40.39 32.24 11.29
C ARG A 254 -41.88 32.01 11.55
N ALA A 255 -42.34 32.45 12.72
CA ALA A 255 -43.74 32.79 13.00
C ALA A 255 -43.78 33.91 14.08
N PRO A 256 -44.90 34.65 14.22
CA PRO A 256 -45.17 35.92 13.57
C PRO A 256 -45.04 37.11 14.55
N VAL A 257 -44.79 38.33 14.06
CA VAL A 257 -44.82 39.55 14.90
C VAL A 257 -45.93 40.51 14.45
N VAL A 258 -46.73 40.83 15.46
CA VAL A 258 -47.96 41.62 15.67
C VAL A 258 -48.05 43.00 14.98
N GLU A 259 -49.31 43.40 14.69
CA GLU A 259 -49.83 44.63 14.06
C GLU A 259 -49.50 45.96 14.76
N GLY A 260 -49.33 47.04 13.96
CA GLY A 260 -49.40 48.44 14.44
C GLY A 260 -48.80 49.53 13.53
N GLU A 261 -49.57 49.97 12.51
CA GLU A 261 -49.58 51.30 11.84
C GLU A 261 -48.38 51.85 11.00
N PRO A 262 -48.61 52.78 10.02
CA PRO A 262 -48.27 52.49 8.62
C PRO A 262 -47.36 53.51 7.88
N VAL A 263 -47.02 53.11 6.64
CA VAL A 263 -46.52 53.90 5.49
C VAL A 263 -45.00 54.06 5.35
N ALA A 264 -44.39 53.18 4.55
CA ALA A 264 -44.09 53.50 3.15
C ALA A 264 -43.73 52.20 2.40
N THR A 265 -44.43 51.93 1.31
CA THR A 265 -44.15 50.87 0.37
C THR A 265 -42.72 50.96 -0.15
N GLN A 266 -41.83 50.12 0.37
CA GLN A 266 -40.72 49.60 -0.41
C GLN A 266 -40.99 48.12 -0.62
N SER A 267 -41.26 47.77 -1.87
CA SER A 267 -41.21 46.39 -2.33
C SER A 267 -39.81 45.85 -2.02
N GLU A 268 -39.67 45.11 -0.92
CA GLU A 268 -38.49 44.28 -0.69
C GLU A 268 -38.51 43.18 -1.76
N SER A 269 -37.77 43.44 -2.82
CA SER A 269 -37.36 42.43 -3.79
C SER A 269 -36.85 41.20 -3.04
N GLU A 270 -37.46 40.04 -3.26
CA GLU A 270 -36.89 38.74 -2.92
C GLU A 270 -35.42 38.73 -3.35
N SER A 271 -34.49 38.80 -2.40
CA SER A 271 -33.08 38.81 -2.76
C SER A 271 -32.70 37.41 -3.26
N PRO A 272 -32.09 37.26 -4.46
CA PRO A 272 -31.67 35.98 -5.05
C PRO A 272 -30.45 35.36 -4.33
N THR A 273 -30.23 35.73 -3.07
CA THR A 273 -28.96 35.55 -2.35
C THR A 273 -28.82 34.12 -1.83
N ASP A 274 -29.90 33.43 -1.44
CA ASP A 274 -29.83 32.07 -0.87
C ASP A 274 -29.62 30.97 -1.91
N ALA A 275 -30.26 31.04 -3.08
CA ALA A 275 -30.07 30.05 -4.14
C ALA A 275 -28.67 30.13 -4.75
N ARG A 276 -28.14 31.36 -4.92
CA ARG A 276 -26.77 31.59 -5.40
C ARG A 276 -25.72 31.09 -4.41
N LEU A 277 -25.98 31.20 -3.10
CA LEU A 277 -25.07 30.69 -2.07
C LEU A 277 -24.99 29.16 -2.09
N VAL A 278 -26.14 28.48 -2.19
CA VAL A 278 -26.21 27.01 -2.25
C VAL A 278 -25.56 26.49 -3.53
N VAL A 279 -25.85 27.11 -4.68
CA VAL A 279 -25.21 26.75 -5.95
C VAL A 279 -23.69 26.99 -5.87
N GLY A 280 -23.26 28.11 -5.30
CA GLY A 280 -21.83 28.38 -5.11
C GLY A 280 -21.13 27.36 -4.20
N PHE A 281 -21.83 26.86 -3.17
CA PHE A 281 -21.31 25.81 -2.29
C PHE A 281 -21.13 24.48 -3.03
N ILE A 282 -22.12 24.08 -3.83
CA ILE A 282 -22.06 22.86 -4.65
C ILE A 282 -20.91 22.96 -5.67
N VAL A 283 -20.79 24.10 -6.36
CA VAL A 283 -19.71 24.34 -7.33
C VAL A 283 -18.34 24.32 -6.65
N ALA A 284 -18.21 24.93 -5.46
CA ALA A 284 -16.95 24.91 -4.71
C ALA A 284 -16.53 23.49 -4.31
N ILE A 285 -17.47 22.64 -3.90
CA ILE A 285 -17.20 21.23 -3.59
C ILE A 285 -16.75 20.47 -4.84
N LEU A 286 -17.45 20.63 -5.96
CA LEU A 286 -17.08 19.95 -7.21
C LEU A 286 -15.69 20.36 -7.69
N LEU A 287 -15.37 21.66 -7.60
CA LEU A 287 -14.04 22.17 -7.93
C LEU A 287 -12.98 21.65 -6.96
N PHE A 288 -13.29 21.54 -5.67
CA PHE A 288 -12.39 20.97 -4.68
C PHE A 288 -12.09 19.49 -4.95
N LEU A 289 -13.09 18.69 -5.32
CA LEU A 289 -12.90 17.27 -5.66
C LEU A 289 -12.01 17.11 -6.90
N LEU A 290 -12.19 17.96 -7.91
CA LEU A 290 -11.37 17.95 -9.12
C LEU A 290 -9.92 18.44 -8.85
N ALA A 291 -9.79 19.51 -8.05
CA ALA A 291 -8.51 20.10 -7.70
C ALA A 291 -7.70 19.22 -6.73
N CYS A 292 -8.34 18.50 -5.81
CA CYS A 292 -7.67 17.60 -4.87
C CYS A 292 -6.79 16.58 -5.56
N GLN A 293 -7.20 16.07 -6.72
CA GLN A 293 -6.43 15.07 -7.48
C GLN A 293 -5.20 15.67 -8.17
N THR A 294 -5.19 16.98 -8.41
CA THR A 294 -4.13 17.65 -9.19
C THR A 294 -3.16 18.42 -8.30
N VAL A 295 -3.69 19.25 -7.40
CA VAL A 295 -2.89 20.15 -6.55
C VAL A 295 -2.81 19.70 -5.09
N GLY A 296 -3.50 18.64 -4.70
CA GLY A 296 -3.43 18.05 -3.35
C GLY A 296 -4.36 18.69 -2.33
N TYR A 297 -4.58 17.99 -1.21
CA TYR A 297 -5.57 18.36 -0.19
C TYR A 297 -5.33 19.74 0.44
N VAL A 298 -4.07 20.04 0.81
CA VAL A 298 -3.75 21.27 1.54
C VAL A 298 -4.05 22.51 0.69
N ILE A 299 -3.65 22.51 -0.58
CA ILE A 299 -3.86 23.65 -1.49
C ILE A 299 -5.33 23.75 -1.88
N ALA A 300 -5.95 22.65 -2.31
CA ALA A 300 -7.35 22.65 -2.70
C ALA A 300 -8.27 23.04 -1.53
N GLY A 301 -7.97 22.53 -0.34
CA GLY A 301 -8.71 22.81 0.90
C GLY A 301 -8.57 24.26 1.33
N ALA A 302 -7.37 24.83 1.23
CA ALA A 302 -7.13 26.24 1.53
C ALA A 302 -7.89 27.18 0.59
N ILE A 303 -7.88 26.90 -0.72
CA ILE A 303 -8.59 27.71 -1.72
C ILE A 303 -10.11 27.62 -1.49
N MET A 304 -10.63 26.40 -1.30
CA MET A 304 -12.07 26.20 -1.07
C MET A 304 -12.53 26.89 0.21
N LEU A 305 -11.82 26.68 1.32
CA LEU A 305 -12.19 27.25 2.61
C LEU A 305 -12.12 28.78 2.59
N LEU A 306 -11.10 29.34 1.92
CA LEU A 306 -10.99 30.79 1.73
C LEU A 306 -12.16 31.32 0.89
N ALA A 307 -12.48 30.68 -0.23
CA ALA A 307 -13.59 31.08 -1.10
C ALA A 307 -14.94 31.04 -0.37
N MET A 308 -15.17 30.00 0.45
CA MET A 308 -16.37 29.88 1.28
C MET A 308 -16.46 30.98 2.34
N LEU A 309 -15.36 31.26 3.04
CA LEU A 309 -15.34 32.32 4.07
C LEU A 309 -15.58 33.70 3.46
N LEU A 310 -15.06 33.96 2.25
CA LEU A 310 -15.32 35.20 1.51
C LEU A 310 -16.76 35.28 1.00
N MET A 311 -17.34 34.17 0.53
CA MET A 311 -18.78 34.11 0.17
C MET A 311 -19.69 34.41 1.36
N LEU A 312 -19.28 34.00 2.56
CA LEU A 312 -19.96 34.33 3.82
C LEU A 312 -19.68 35.76 4.34
N LYS A 313 -19.00 36.60 3.54
CA LYS A 313 -18.60 37.97 3.88
C LYS A 313 -17.74 38.06 5.14
N THR A 314 -16.96 37.03 5.44
CA THR A 314 -15.98 37.03 6.53
C THR A 314 -14.86 38.02 6.22
N ARG A 315 -14.37 38.75 7.23
CA ARG A 315 -13.24 39.66 7.06
C ARG A 315 -11.98 38.88 6.61
N VAL A 316 -11.30 39.38 5.59
CA VAL A 316 -10.16 38.70 4.93
C VAL A 316 -9.07 38.26 5.92
N GLY A 317 -8.72 39.11 6.89
CA GLY A 317 -7.70 38.76 7.90
C GLY A 317 -8.09 37.56 8.76
N TRP A 318 -9.36 37.47 9.17
CA TRP A 318 -9.87 36.31 9.92
C TRP A 318 -10.00 35.08 9.02
N ALA A 319 -10.41 35.25 7.77
CA ALA A 319 -10.51 34.15 6.82
C ALA A 319 -9.14 33.49 6.56
N MET A 320 -8.10 34.30 6.36
CA MET A 320 -6.72 33.80 6.18
C MET A 320 -6.21 33.08 7.43
N LEU A 321 -6.46 33.63 8.63
CA LEU A 321 -6.05 33.00 9.88
C LEU A 321 -6.74 31.64 10.09
N ILE A 322 -8.04 31.55 9.81
CA ILE A 322 -8.80 30.29 9.90
C ILE A 322 -8.23 29.26 8.92
N VAL A 323 -7.93 29.65 7.68
CA VAL A 323 -7.37 28.72 6.68
C VAL A 323 -6.00 28.20 7.08
N VAL A 324 -5.11 29.08 7.53
CA VAL A 324 -3.73 28.72 7.92
C VAL A 324 -3.70 27.79 9.14
N VAL A 325 -4.71 27.85 10.02
CA VAL A 325 -4.79 26.97 11.20
C VAL A 325 -5.57 25.69 10.90
N ALA A 326 -6.76 25.80 10.30
CA ALA A 326 -7.68 24.68 10.14
C ALA A 326 -7.18 23.66 9.11
N VAL A 327 -6.61 24.11 7.99
CA VAL A 327 -6.21 23.19 6.90
C VAL A 327 -5.03 22.31 7.31
N PRO A 328 -3.91 22.84 7.87
CA PRO A 328 -2.84 21.99 8.38
C PRO A 328 -3.25 21.17 9.60
N GLY A 329 -4.12 21.69 10.47
CA GLY A 329 -4.64 20.96 11.62
C GLY A 329 -5.47 19.74 11.24
N LEU A 330 -6.38 19.91 10.26
CA LEU A 330 -7.13 18.80 9.66
C LEU A 330 -6.20 17.82 8.96
N TYR A 331 -5.22 18.31 8.20
CA TYR A 331 -4.22 17.44 7.58
C TYR A 331 -3.48 16.58 8.61
N GLN A 332 -2.98 17.18 9.69
CA GLN A 332 -2.27 16.44 10.75
C GLN A 332 -3.17 15.46 11.50
N LEU A 333 -4.43 15.83 11.74
CA LEU A 333 -5.40 14.92 12.36
C LEU A 333 -5.65 13.69 11.46
N PHE A 334 -5.91 13.91 10.17
CA PHE A 334 -6.23 12.82 9.26
C PHE A 334 -5.00 12.00 8.86
N ALA A 335 -3.92 12.65 8.43
CA ALA A 335 -2.71 11.97 7.98
C ALA A 335 -1.85 11.45 9.14
N GLY A 336 -1.66 12.26 10.19
CA GLY A 336 -0.77 11.95 11.31
C GLY A 336 -1.41 11.11 12.41
N VAL A 337 -2.64 11.45 12.83
CA VAL A 337 -3.30 10.77 13.97
C VAL A 337 -4.16 9.59 13.50
N LEU A 338 -4.92 9.76 12.42
CA LEU A 338 -5.85 8.74 11.93
C LEU A 338 -5.25 7.83 10.84
N GLY A 339 -4.04 8.13 10.35
CA GLY A 339 -3.37 7.35 9.31
C GLY A 339 -4.14 7.28 7.98
N VAL A 340 -5.03 8.25 7.72
CA VAL A 340 -5.82 8.35 6.49
C VAL A 340 -4.97 9.05 5.43
N PRO A 341 -4.59 8.37 4.33
CA PRO A 341 -3.83 8.99 3.26
C PRO A 341 -4.70 10.01 2.52
N LEU A 342 -4.35 11.29 2.64
CA LEU A 342 -4.96 12.36 1.86
C LEU A 342 -4.30 12.46 0.47
N PRO A 343 -4.95 13.01 -0.57
CA PRO A 343 -4.37 13.14 -1.91
C PRO A 343 -3.10 13.99 -1.93
N TRP A 344 -2.00 13.42 -2.44
CA TRP A 344 -0.71 14.09 -2.57
C TRP A 344 -0.74 14.94 -3.83
N GLY A 345 -0.57 16.25 -3.66
CA GLY A 345 -0.48 17.19 -4.78
C GLY A 345 0.92 17.29 -5.36
N TRP A 346 1.11 18.26 -6.25
CA TRP A 346 2.41 18.60 -6.86
C TRP A 346 3.54 18.89 -5.87
N LEU A 347 3.22 19.21 -4.61
CA LEU A 347 4.22 19.51 -3.57
C LEU A 347 4.52 18.33 -2.62
N GLY A 348 3.94 17.15 -2.87
CA GLY A 348 4.25 15.94 -2.09
C GLY A 348 3.64 15.87 -0.67
N TRP A 349 2.67 16.75 -0.37
CA TRP A 349 1.87 16.77 0.85
C TRP A 349 0.39 17.03 0.55
#